data_AF-A0A3C0G5K2-F1
#
_entry.id   AF-A0A3C0G5K2-F1
#
_cell.length_a   1.000
_cell.length_b   1.000
_cell.length_c   1.000
_cell.angle_alpha   90.00
_cell.angle_beta   90.00
_cell.angle_gamma   90.00
#
_symmetry.space_group_name_H-M   'P 1'
#
loop_
_entity.id
_entity.type
_entity.pdbx_description
1 polymer ?
#
loop_
_entity_poly.entity_id
_entity_poly.type
_entity_poly.pdbx_seq_one_letter_code
_entity_poly.pdbx_strand_id
1 'polypeptide(L)'
;SIFFGSSIKPGSLSLKWYFTGSLVAELRDNKHNGELIQVSGNAHAEDYNNNVAGVVLYDEGFILLTGSWDLQPEEIPMTNPSSSDNPKWIYFGAGAGDGVSQFDDASGNGRGNFVSCSFNLSFQGTSETQVMTMFTHARRGEANFSNNPTYQLYGQRKMKLSSSHVYEENPEKLIANVASSSFSNHSASFKRQVYISRVALYDDKKNLIGIATLSNPVLKEEDQDYTFKLKLDI
;
A
#
# COMPACT_ATOMS: atom_id res chain seq x y z
N SER A 1 -6.16 -6.53 -23.89
CA SER A 1 -5.84 -6.71 -22.46
C SER A 1 -6.49 -5.56 -21.71
N ILE A 2 -7.28 -5.83 -20.66
CA ILE A 2 -7.83 -4.79 -19.78
C ILE A 2 -6.90 -4.71 -18.57
N PHE A 3 -6.19 -3.60 -18.43
CA PHE A 3 -5.31 -3.35 -17.29
C PHE A 3 -6.10 -2.63 -16.20
N PHE A 4 -5.91 -3.02 -14.93
CA PHE A 4 -6.63 -2.48 -13.79
C PHE A 4 -5.68 -1.61 -12.94
N GLY A 5 -6.10 -0.39 -12.61
CA GLY A 5 -5.35 0.58 -11.81
C GLY A 5 -5.95 1.97 -11.98
N SER A 6 -5.73 2.88 -11.02
CA SER A 6 -6.17 4.28 -11.15
C SER A 6 -5.23 5.09 -12.05
N SER A 7 -3.94 4.79 -12.00
CA SER A 7 -2.90 5.38 -12.85
C SER A 7 -1.71 4.43 -12.96
N ILE A 8 -0.79 4.72 -13.89
CA ILE A 8 0.49 4.04 -13.98
C ILE A 8 1.47 4.75 -13.05
N LYS A 9 2.18 4.01 -12.21
CA LYS A 9 3.19 4.59 -11.31
C LYS A 9 4.33 5.22 -12.12
N PRO A 10 4.66 6.51 -11.91
CA PRO A 10 5.76 7.18 -12.59
C PRO A 10 7.09 6.42 -12.43
N GLY A 11 7.84 6.28 -13.52
CA GLY A 11 9.12 5.57 -13.53
C GLY A 11 9.08 4.04 -13.45
N SER A 12 7.90 3.44 -13.31
CA SER A 12 7.75 1.98 -13.26
C SER A 12 7.60 1.35 -14.65
N LEU A 13 7.32 2.16 -15.66
CA LEU A 13 7.12 1.73 -17.05
C LEU A 13 8.45 1.32 -17.70
N SER A 14 8.50 0.11 -18.25
CA SER A 14 9.61 -0.41 -19.06
C SER A 14 9.06 -1.10 -20.30
N LEU A 15 9.52 -0.66 -21.46
CA LEU A 15 9.24 -1.29 -22.76
C LEU A 15 10.53 -1.96 -23.25
N LYS A 16 10.45 -3.23 -23.61
CA LYS A 16 11.60 -3.99 -24.11
C LYS A 16 11.27 -4.60 -25.46
N TRP A 17 12.24 -4.51 -26.35
CA TRP A 17 12.18 -5.10 -27.67
C TRP A 17 13.21 -6.22 -27.77
N TYR A 18 12.76 -7.38 -28.24
CA TYR A 18 13.57 -8.58 -28.35
C TYR A 18 13.57 -9.10 -29.79
N PHE A 19 14.73 -9.59 -30.23
CA PHE A 19 14.89 -10.29 -31.49
C PHE A 19 15.64 -11.58 -31.30
N THR A 20 15.08 -12.68 -31.83
CA THR A 20 15.58 -14.05 -31.69
C THR A 20 15.88 -14.44 -30.23
N GLY A 21 15.12 -13.86 -29.29
CA GLY A 21 15.28 -14.08 -27.84
C GLY A 21 16.33 -13.20 -27.15
N SER A 22 17.06 -12.36 -27.89
CA SER A 22 18.01 -11.39 -27.33
C SER A 22 17.36 -10.03 -27.14
N LEU A 23 17.64 -9.35 -26.02
CA LEU A 23 17.22 -7.97 -25.80
C LEU A 23 17.97 -7.06 -26.78
N VAL A 24 17.23 -6.29 -27.56
CA VAL A 24 17.84 -5.32 -28.50
C VAL A 24 17.78 -3.92 -27.95
N ALA A 25 16.66 -3.52 -27.34
CA ALA A 25 16.57 -2.19 -26.75
C ALA A 25 15.54 -2.12 -25.61
N GLU A 26 15.73 -1.17 -24.69
CA GLU A 26 14.81 -0.88 -23.58
C GLU A 26 14.52 0.62 -23.47
N LEU A 27 13.24 0.98 -23.41
CA LEU A 27 12.79 2.31 -23.00
C LEU A 27 12.37 2.32 -21.53
N ARG A 28 12.81 3.35 -20.83
CA ARG A 28 12.40 3.63 -19.46
C ARG A 28 12.35 5.12 -19.19
N ASP A 29 11.39 5.51 -18.36
CA ASP A 29 11.39 6.85 -17.77
C ASP A 29 12.24 6.86 -16.49
N ASN A 30 13.53 7.16 -16.65
CA ASN A 30 14.44 7.33 -15.52
C ASN A 30 14.27 8.68 -14.80
N LYS A 31 13.63 9.66 -15.44
CA LYS A 31 13.48 11.03 -14.90
C LYS A 31 12.16 11.23 -14.16
N HIS A 32 11.22 10.30 -14.29
CA HIS A 32 9.86 10.36 -13.75
C HIS A 32 9.06 11.56 -14.28
N ASN A 33 9.39 12.02 -15.49
CA ASN A 33 8.79 13.18 -16.14
C ASN A 33 7.91 12.80 -17.35
N GLY A 34 7.70 11.51 -17.58
CA GLY A 34 6.94 10.99 -18.71
C GLY A 34 7.75 10.84 -20.00
N GLU A 35 9.02 11.24 -20.05
CA GLU A 35 9.88 11.00 -21.22
C GLU A 35 10.39 9.55 -21.21
N LEU A 36 10.08 8.79 -22.26
CA LEU A 36 10.61 7.45 -22.44
C LEU A 36 11.98 7.53 -23.11
N ILE A 37 13.02 7.21 -22.35
CA ILE A 37 14.42 7.30 -22.78
C ILE A 37 14.92 5.90 -23.11
N GLN A 38 15.65 5.76 -24.20
CA GLN A 38 16.36 4.52 -24.50
C GLN A 38 17.55 4.34 -23.55
N VAL A 39 17.47 3.34 -22.68
CA VAL A 39 18.48 3.05 -21.65
C VAL A 39 19.44 1.95 -22.10
N SER A 40 18.98 1.05 -22.96
CA SER A 40 19.84 0.05 -23.60
C SER A 40 19.50 -0.07 -25.08
N GLY A 41 20.54 -0.36 -25.86
CA GLY A 41 20.51 -0.62 -27.29
C GLY A 41 21.62 -1.62 -27.61
N ASN A 42 21.37 -2.57 -28.50
CA ASN A 42 22.37 -3.55 -28.96
C ASN A 42 23.04 -3.04 -30.24
N ALA A 43 22.26 -2.73 -31.27
CA ALA A 43 22.75 -2.00 -32.43
C ALA A 43 22.56 -0.50 -32.22
N HIS A 44 23.52 0.31 -32.70
CA HIS A 44 23.47 1.78 -32.64
C HIS A 44 23.28 2.36 -31.23
N ALA A 45 23.75 1.63 -30.22
CA ALA A 45 23.70 2.03 -28.82
C ALA A 45 24.40 3.38 -28.58
N GLU A 46 25.50 3.64 -29.28
CA GLU A 46 26.28 4.88 -29.13
C GLU A 46 25.57 6.12 -29.71
N ASP A 47 24.72 5.93 -30.72
CA ASP A 47 24.03 7.01 -31.42
C ASP A 47 22.69 7.38 -30.76
N TYR A 48 22.02 6.40 -30.14
CA TYR A 48 20.63 6.55 -29.71
C TYR A 48 20.35 6.29 -28.22
N ASN A 49 21.32 5.78 -27.45
CA ASN A 49 21.14 5.71 -26.00
C ASN A 49 21.05 7.12 -25.40
N ASN A 50 20.18 7.27 -24.42
CA ASN A 50 19.80 8.54 -23.79
C ASN A 50 18.94 9.48 -24.65
N ASN A 51 18.52 9.05 -25.84
CA ASN A 51 17.53 9.80 -26.62
C ASN A 51 16.10 9.45 -26.20
N VAL A 52 15.22 10.44 -26.32
CA VAL A 52 13.79 10.30 -26.02
C VAL A 52 13.10 9.65 -27.22
N ALA A 53 12.52 8.48 -27.01
CA ALA A 53 11.85 7.69 -28.04
C ALA A 53 10.32 7.72 -27.93
N GLY A 54 9.78 8.42 -26.93
CA GLY A 54 8.35 8.55 -26.72
C GLY A 54 8.01 9.30 -25.44
N VAL A 55 6.71 9.45 -25.21
CA VAL A 55 6.14 10.07 -24.01
C VAL A 55 5.05 9.16 -23.43
N VAL A 56 4.99 9.06 -22.11
CA VAL A 56 3.92 8.42 -21.37
C VAL A 56 3.13 9.45 -20.57
N LEU A 57 1.81 9.35 -20.66
CA LEU A 57 0.87 10.06 -19.82
C LEU A 57 0.41 9.11 -18.73
N TYR A 58 0.98 9.26 -17.53
CA TYR A 58 0.82 8.32 -16.42
C TYR A 58 -0.61 8.25 -15.85
N ASP A 59 -1.31 9.37 -15.85
CA ASP A 59 -2.67 9.47 -15.32
C ASP A 59 -3.70 8.94 -16.32
N GLU A 60 -3.50 9.20 -17.61
CA GLU A 60 -4.38 8.75 -18.68
C GLU A 60 -4.06 7.32 -19.16
N GLY A 61 -2.86 6.81 -18.86
CA GLY A 61 -2.41 5.51 -19.31
C GLY A 61 -2.04 5.44 -20.80
N PHE A 62 -1.78 6.58 -21.46
CA PHE A 62 -1.37 6.62 -22.85
C PHE A 62 0.14 6.56 -23.01
N ILE A 63 0.60 5.84 -24.04
CA ILE A 63 2.00 5.79 -24.45
C ILE A 63 2.05 6.20 -25.92
N LEU A 64 2.86 7.21 -26.22
CA LEU A 64 3.10 7.71 -27.58
C LEU A 64 4.57 7.49 -27.92
N LEU A 65 4.85 6.72 -28.97
CA LEU A 65 6.20 6.42 -29.41
C LEU A 65 6.55 7.24 -30.65
N THR A 66 7.72 7.85 -30.63
CA THR A 66 8.23 8.75 -31.69
C THR A 66 9.61 8.35 -32.18
N GLY A 67 10.27 7.38 -31.55
CA GLY A 67 11.59 6.90 -31.95
C GLY A 67 11.55 6.19 -33.31
N SER A 68 12.06 6.85 -34.35
CA SER A 68 12.07 6.36 -35.73
C SER A 68 13.46 5.93 -36.22
N TRP A 69 14.40 5.70 -35.30
CA TRP A 69 15.75 5.22 -35.60
C TRP A 69 15.85 3.70 -35.51
N ASP A 70 16.82 3.15 -36.23
CA ASP A 70 17.00 1.72 -36.38
C ASP A 70 17.54 1.10 -35.08
N LEU A 71 16.82 0.12 -34.54
CA LEU A 71 17.19 -0.63 -33.33
C LEU A 71 18.06 -1.84 -33.64
N GLN A 72 17.97 -2.36 -34.86
CA GLN A 72 18.66 -3.56 -35.33
C GLN A 72 18.97 -3.40 -36.83
N PRO A 73 20.15 -3.82 -37.31
CA PRO A 73 20.55 -3.66 -38.72
C PRO A 73 19.85 -4.66 -39.66
N GLU A 74 19.22 -5.71 -39.12
CA GLU A 74 18.46 -6.67 -39.91
C GLU A 74 17.07 -6.12 -40.23
N GLU A 75 16.70 -6.11 -41.51
CA GLU A 75 15.38 -5.68 -41.96
C GLU A 75 14.34 -6.77 -41.70
N ILE A 76 13.20 -6.36 -41.16
CA ILE A 76 12.10 -7.24 -40.79
C ILE A 76 10.81 -6.64 -41.36
N PRO A 77 9.94 -7.45 -41.99
CA PRO A 77 8.68 -6.94 -42.51
C PRO A 77 7.64 -6.85 -41.41
N MET A 78 7.67 -5.71 -40.73
CA MET A 78 6.79 -5.36 -39.60
C MET A 78 5.89 -4.15 -39.88
N THR A 79 5.69 -3.83 -41.16
CA THR A 79 4.81 -2.75 -41.64
C THR A 79 3.69 -3.31 -42.52
N ASN A 80 2.63 -2.52 -42.73
CA ASN A 80 1.60 -2.80 -43.73
C ASN A 80 1.63 -1.70 -44.82
N PRO A 81 1.81 -2.02 -46.11
CA PRO A 81 2.04 -3.36 -46.67
C PRO A 81 3.38 -3.96 -46.21
N SER A 82 3.53 -5.28 -46.32
CA SER A 82 4.63 -6.11 -45.78
C SER A 82 5.99 -5.85 -46.47
N SER A 83 6.50 -4.62 -46.34
CA SER A 83 7.87 -4.22 -46.71
C SER A 83 8.83 -4.50 -45.56
N SER A 84 10.02 -5.01 -45.88
CA SER A 84 11.09 -5.17 -44.89
C SER A 84 11.68 -3.80 -44.57
N ASP A 85 11.77 -3.46 -43.29
CA ASP A 85 12.41 -2.25 -42.78
C ASP A 85 13.13 -2.58 -41.47
N ASN A 86 14.08 -1.75 -41.07
CA ASN A 86 14.74 -1.92 -39.79
C ASN A 86 13.77 -1.68 -38.63
N PRO A 87 13.82 -2.49 -37.57
CA PRO A 87 12.97 -2.30 -36.39
C PRO A 87 13.16 -0.93 -35.74
N LYS A 88 12.05 -0.25 -35.44
CA LYS A 88 12.01 1.09 -34.83
C LYS A 88 11.04 1.08 -33.64
N TRP A 89 11.16 2.05 -32.72
CA TRP A 89 10.21 2.16 -31.60
C TRP A 89 8.78 2.46 -32.07
N ILE A 90 8.60 3.16 -33.18
CA ILE A 90 7.29 3.39 -33.81
C ILE A 90 6.58 2.09 -34.25
N TYR A 91 7.31 0.99 -34.42
CA TYR A 91 6.77 -0.33 -34.77
C TYR A 91 6.62 -1.25 -33.54
N PHE A 92 6.67 -0.69 -32.33
CA PHE A 92 6.48 -1.45 -31.10
C PHE A 92 5.06 -2.02 -31.02
N GLY A 93 4.96 -3.33 -30.85
CA GLY A 93 3.67 -4.02 -30.82
C GLY A 93 3.10 -4.32 -32.21
N ALA A 94 3.93 -4.37 -33.26
CA ALA A 94 3.52 -4.81 -34.60
C ALA A 94 2.73 -6.13 -34.52
N GLY A 95 1.56 -6.17 -35.17
CA GLY A 95 0.61 -7.29 -35.11
C GLY A 95 -0.42 -7.22 -33.97
N ALA A 96 -0.40 -6.19 -33.13
CA ALA A 96 -1.41 -5.94 -32.09
C ALA A 96 -2.62 -5.14 -32.63
N GLY A 97 -3.23 -5.56 -33.74
CA GLY A 97 -4.44 -4.94 -34.30
C GLY A 97 -4.20 -3.75 -35.23
N ASP A 98 -2.97 -3.59 -35.72
CA ASP A 98 -2.52 -2.60 -36.71
C ASP A 98 -2.71 -3.05 -38.17
N GLY A 99 -3.30 -4.23 -38.37
CA GLY A 99 -3.46 -4.83 -39.70
C GLY A 99 -2.17 -5.40 -40.28
N VAL A 100 -1.11 -5.56 -39.49
CA VAL A 100 0.11 -6.30 -39.87
C VAL A 100 -0.08 -7.74 -39.39
N SER A 101 -0.37 -8.67 -40.27
CA SER A 101 -0.45 -10.09 -39.90
C SER A 101 0.85 -10.83 -40.22
N GLN A 102 1.18 -11.82 -39.40
CA GLN A 102 2.31 -12.73 -39.60
C GLN A 102 2.22 -13.51 -40.94
N PHE A 103 1.08 -13.44 -41.62
CA PHE A 103 0.74 -14.17 -42.84
C PHE A 103 0.30 -13.25 -43.98
N ASP A 104 0.52 -11.92 -43.91
CA ASP A 104 0.13 -11.01 -44.97
C ASP A 104 1.08 -11.13 -46.17
N ASP A 105 0.72 -12.09 -47.02
CA ASP A 105 1.28 -12.29 -48.34
C ASP A 105 0.51 -11.44 -49.36
N ALA A 106 1.14 -10.39 -49.89
CA ALA A 106 0.60 -9.70 -51.07
C ALA A 106 1.14 -10.26 -52.40
N SER A 107 2.11 -11.21 -52.42
CA SER A 107 2.75 -11.65 -53.67
C SER A 107 3.54 -12.97 -53.68
N GLY A 108 3.16 -13.97 -52.89
CA GLY A 108 3.46 -15.38 -53.10
C GLY A 108 4.90 -15.86 -52.96
N ASN A 109 5.88 -15.11 -52.43
CA ASN A 109 7.23 -15.65 -52.22
C ASN A 109 8.09 -14.80 -51.25
N GLY A 110 8.28 -15.32 -50.03
CA GLY A 110 9.28 -14.83 -49.08
C GLY A 110 8.70 -14.56 -47.69
N ARG A 111 8.86 -15.55 -46.80
CA ARG A 111 8.39 -15.51 -45.41
C ARG A 111 9.08 -14.39 -44.62
N GLY A 112 8.39 -13.27 -44.56
CA GLY A 112 8.65 -12.17 -43.65
C GLY A 112 8.02 -12.40 -42.28
N ASN A 113 8.56 -13.33 -41.51
CA ASN A 113 7.95 -13.74 -40.27
C ASN A 113 8.59 -12.98 -39.08
N PHE A 114 7.95 -11.93 -38.55
CA PHE A 114 8.39 -11.28 -37.31
C PHE A 114 8.18 -12.16 -36.05
N VAL A 115 8.05 -13.49 -36.18
CA VAL A 115 8.10 -14.47 -35.06
C VAL A 115 9.37 -14.35 -34.24
N SER A 116 10.47 -13.92 -34.85
CA SER A 116 11.70 -13.64 -34.11
C SER A 116 11.57 -12.39 -33.23
N CYS A 117 10.61 -11.51 -33.48
CA CYS A 117 10.36 -10.30 -32.70
C CYS A 117 9.42 -10.60 -31.53
N SER A 118 9.77 -10.11 -30.35
CA SER A 118 8.85 -10.09 -29.22
C SER A 118 8.95 -8.77 -28.46
N PHE A 119 7.81 -8.34 -27.94
CA PHE A 119 7.67 -7.08 -27.23
C PHE A 119 7.26 -7.36 -25.79
N ASN A 120 7.86 -6.65 -24.85
CA ASN A 120 7.45 -6.70 -23.46
C ASN A 120 7.10 -5.30 -22.97
N LEU A 121 5.90 -5.15 -22.42
CA LEU A 121 5.43 -3.95 -21.74
C LEU A 121 5.21 -4.32 -20.28
N SER A 122 5.93 -3.66 -19.38
CA SER A 122 5.80 -3.87 -17.94
C SER A 122 5.64 -2.53 -17.22
N PHE A 123 4.72 -2.48 -16.26
CA PHE A 123 4.47 -1.29 -15.45
C PHE A 123 3.84 -1.68 -14.11
N GLN A 124 3.91 -0.79 -13.12
CA GLN A 124 3.20 -0.92 -11.86
C GLN A 124 1.98 -0.02 -11.86
N GLY A 125 0.79 -0.58 -11.63
CA GLY A 125 -0.41 0.21 -11.38
C GLY A 125 -0.41 0.79 -9.96
N THR A 126 -0.94 2.00 -9.81
CA THR A 126 -1.29 2.58 -8.52
C THR A 126 -2.78 2.43 -8.26
N SER A 127 -3.14 2.31 -6.98
CA SER A 127 -4.52 2.36 -6.51
C SER A 127 -4.59 3.29 -5.31
N GLU A 128 -5.43 4.31 -5.39
CA GLU A 128 -5.70 5.20 -4.27
C GLU A 128 -6.86 4.64 -3.44
N THR A 129 -6.61 4.34 -2.17
CA THR A 129 -7.65 4.02 -1.18
C THR A 129 -7.89 5.25 -0.34
N GLN A 130 -9.15 5.62 -0.12
CA GLN A 130 -9.45 6.74 0.74
C GLN A 130 -9.14 6.36 2.20
N VAL A 131 -8.63 7.30 2.97
CA VAL A 131 -8.27 7.07 4.37
C VAL A 131 -8.84 8.17 5.23
N MET A 132 -9.62 7.80 6.24
CA MET A 132 -10.05 8.70 7.30
C MET A 132 -9.13 8.54 8.52
N THR A 133 -8.51 9.64 8.97
CA THR A 133 -7.74 9.66 10.23
C THR A 133 -8.56 10.34 11.31
N MET A 134 -8.75 9.66 12.45
CA MET A 134 -9.49 10.17 13.60
C MET A 134 -8.58 10.22 14.83
N PHE A 135 -8.71 11.27 15.64
CA PHE A 135 -8.00 11.41 16.90
C PHE A 135 -8.99 11.36 18.06
N THR A 136 -8.85 10.34 18.91
CA THR A 136 -9.62 10.21 20.16
C THR A 136 -8.75 10.62 21.33
N HIS A 137 -9.22 11.58 22.10
CA HIS A 137 -8.50 12.11 23.25
C HIS A 137 -9.13 11.54 24.52
N ALA A 138 -8.31 11.01 25.41
CA ALA A 138 -8.66 10.65 26.78
C ALA A 138 -7.93 11.62 27.71
N ARG A 139 -8.60 12.71 28.08
CA ARG A 139 -7.99 13.80 28.85
C ARG A 139 -7.82 13.43 30.32
N ARG A 140 -7.10 14.29 31.04
CA ARG A 140 -6.94 14.26 32.48
C ARG A 140 -8.31 14.25 33.16
N GLY A 141 -8.51 13.30 34.07
CA GLY A 141 -9.80 13.10 34.75
C GLY A 141 -10.89 12.39 33.93
N GLU A 142 -10.67 12.08 32.65
CA GLU A 142 -11.57 11.26 31.83
C GLU A 142 -11.14 9.78 31.81
N ALA A 143 -12.09 8.88 31.54
CA ALA A 143 -11.88 7.43 31.43
C ALA A 143 -11.11 6.82 32.63
N ASN A 144 -11.34 7.36 33.82
CA ASN A 144 -10.67 7.02 35.09
C ASN A 144 -11.52 6.11 35.99
N PHE A 145 -12.55 5.46 35.44
CA PHE A 145 -13.44 4.57 36.17
C PHE A 145 -13.68 3.27 35.41
N SER A 146 -13.75 2.16 36.15
CA SER A 146 -14.10 0.83 35.65
C SER A 146 -15.11 0.19 36.59
N ASN A 147 -16.15 -0.43 36.03
CA ASN A 147 -17.13 -1.21 36.77
C ASN A 147 -16.63 -2.60 37.17
N ASN A 148 -15.37 -2.95 36.88
CA ASN A 148 -14.84 -4.27 37.21
C ASN A 148 -14.68 -4.41 38.74
N PRO A 149 -15.34 -5.39 39.39
CA PRO A 149 -15.25 -5.56 40.83
C PRO A 149 -13.80 -5.88 41.25
N THR A 150 -13.28 -5.11 42.21
CA THR A 150 -11.97 -5.36 42.83
C THR A 150 -12.09 -6.41 43.95
N TYR A 151 -11.07 -7.26 44.09
CA TYR A 151 -11.02 -8.27 45.14
C TYR A 151 -10.64 -7.66 46.51
N GLN A 152 -11.16 -8.25 47.59
CA GLN A 152 -10.82 -7.87 48.96
C GLN A 152 -9.46 -8.48 49.36
N LEU A 153 -8.71 -7.80 50.23
CA LEU A 153 -7.46 -8.36 50.75
C LEU A 153 -7.72 -9.65 51.54
N TYR A 154 -6.88 -10.67 51.30
CA TYR A 154 -6.99 -11.95 51.99
C TYR A 154 -6.67 -11.82 53.49
N GLY A 155 -7.35 -12.60 54.33
CA GLY A 155 -7.08 -12.67 55.78
C GLY A 155 -7.79 -11.61 56.64
N GLN A 156 -8.69 -10.81 56.09
CA GLN A 156 -9.41 -9.77 56.85
C GLN A 156 -10.68 -10.28 57.52
N ARG A 157 -11.05 -9.67 58.65
CA ARG A 157 -12.33 -9.93 59.33
C ARG A 157 -13.48 -9.36 58.51
N LYS A 158 -14.29 -10.24 57.90
CA LYS A 158 -15.27 -9.89 56.85
C LYS A 158 -16.57 -9.25 57.36
N MET A 159 -17.00 -9.58 58.56
CA MET A 159 -18.28 -9.16 59.15
C MET A 159 -18.07 -8.79 60.63
N LYS A 160 -18.76 -7.74 61.10
CA LYS A 160 -18.69 -7.31 62.50
C LYS A 160 -19.97 -7.67 63.27
N LEU A 161 -21.15 -7.54 62.68
CA LEU A 161 -22.43 -7.99 63.23
C LEU A 161 -23.48 -8.18 62.13
N SER A 162 -24.29 -9.23 62.21
CA SER A 162 -25.48 -9.41 61.36
C SER A 162 -26.65 -9.86 62.23
N SER A 163 -27.75 -9.11 62.21
CA SER A 163 -28.99 -9.36 62.94
C SER A 163 -30.19 -9.14 62.01
N SER A 164 -31.39 -9.59 62.42
CA SER A 164 -32.64 -9.36 61.70
C SER A 164 -33.00 -7.87 61.55
N HIS A 165 -32.39 -6.99 62.34
CA HIS A 165 -32.66 -5.55 62.33
C HIS A 165 -31.42 -4.67 62.05
N VAL A 166 -30.22 -5.24 62.05
CA VAL A 166 -28.97 -4.48 61.90
C VAL A 166 -27.96 -5.26 61.08
N TYR A 167 -27.41 -4.61 60.07
CA TYR A 167 -26.26 -5.06 59.30
C TYR A 167 -25.12 -4.05 59.52
N GLU A 168 -24.01 -4.48 60.11
CA GLU A 168 -22.80 -3.67 60.26
C GLU A 168 -21.63 -4.34 59.53
N GLU A 169 -21.26 -3.76 58.39
CA GLU A 169 -20.03 -4.12 57.68
C GLU A 169 -18.80 -3.57 58.42
N ASN A 170 -17.68 -4.28 58.35
CA ASN A 170 -16.43 -3.82 58.95
C ASN A 170 -15.92 -2.55 58.22
N PRO A 171 -15.81 -1.38 58.89
CA PRO A 171 -15.36 -0.14 58.25
C PRO A 171 -13.86 -0.15 57.89
N GLU A 172 -13.06 -1.05 58.47
CA GLU A 172 -11.61 -1.16 58.21
C GLU A 172 -11.26 -2.17 57.09
N LYS A 173 -12.24 -2.52 56.25
CA LYS A 173 -12.06 -3.48 55.17
C LYS A 173 -11.20 -2.88 54.06
N LEU A 174 -10.05 -3.50 53.78
CA LEU A 174 -9.14 -3.03 52.74
C LEU A 174 -9.35 -3.82 51.45
N ILE A 175 -9.28 -3.09 50.34
CA ILE A 175 -9.30 -3.66 48.99
C ILE A 175 -7.88 -4.11 48.65
N ALA A 176 -7.75 -5.25 47.95
CA ALA A 176 -6.45 -5.71 47.49
C ALA A 176 -5.85 -4.67 46.50
N ASN A 177 -4.66 -4.17 46.81
CA ASN A 177 -3.94 -3.27 45.93
C ASN A 177 -3.09 -4.07 44.94
N VAL A 178 -3.19 -3.75 43.66
CA VAL A 178 -2.35 -4.34 42.59
C VAL A 178 -1.17 -3.41 42.24
N ALA A 179 -1.16 -2.18 42.78
CA ALA A 179 -0.04 -1.26 42.61
C ALA A 179 1.15 -1.71 43.48
N SER A 180 2.26 -2.05 42.84
CA SER A 180 3.54 -2.28 43.50
C SER A 180 4.27 -0.95 43.67
N SER A 181 4.95 -0.79 44.81
CA SER A 181 5.89 0.31 44.98
C SER A 181 7.21 -0.01 44.29
N SER A 182 7.94 1.02 43.87
CA SER A 182 9.28 0.88 43.29
C SER A 182 10.38 0.64 44.34
N PHE A 183 10.03 0.61 45.64
CA PHE A 183 10.97 0.54 46.75
C PHE A 183 10.72 -0.72 47.61
N SER A 184 11.78 -1.47 47.90
CA SER A 184 11.72 -2.60 48.84
C SER A 184 11.27 -2.11 50.22
N ASN A 185 10.25 -2.76 50.80
CA ASN A 185 9.67 -2.47 52.13
C ASN A 185 8.76 -1.24 52.25
N HIS A 186 8.32 -0.63 51.14
CA HIS A 186 7.28 0.41 51.19
C HIS A 186 5.97 -0.11 50.59
N SER A 187 4.85 -0.02 51.31
CA SER A 187 3.53 -0.32 50.75
C SER A 187 2.96 0.94 50.10
N ALA A 188 2.63 0.90 48.80
CA ALA A 188 1.97 2.01 48.14
C ALA A 188 0.49 2.08 48.57
N SER A 189 -0.03 3.30 48.77
CA SER A 189 -1.45 3.51 49.02
C SER A 189 -2.28 2.97 47.86
N PHE A 190 -3.50 2.51 48.16
CA PHE A 190 -4.44 2.07 47.12
C PHE A 190 -4.68 3.20 46.11
N LYS A 191 -4.37 2.94 44.84
CA LYS A 191 -4.67 3.81 43.70
C LYS A 191 -5.50 3.02 42.71
N ARG A 192 -6.58 3.62 42.21
CA ARG A 192 -7.42 3.00 41.17
C ARG A 192 -6.58 2.85 39.89
N GLN A 193 -6.55 1.65 39.33
CA GLN A 193 -5.90 1.37 38.05
C GLN A 193 -6.97 1.11 37.00
N VAL A 194 -7.02 1.96 35.98
CA VAL A 194 -7.96 1.81 34.85
C VAL A 194 -7.15 1.64 33.57
N TYR A 195 -7.53 0.67 32.75
CA TYR A 195 -6.83 0.36 31.51
C TYR A 195 -7.76 0.63 30.33
N ILE A 196 -7.25 1.36 29.33
CA ILE A 196 -7.92 1.51 28.04
C ILE A 196 -7.48 0.33 27.17
N SER A 197 -8.43 -0.57 26.88
CA SER A 197 -8.19 -1.75 26.04
C SER A 197 -8.86 -1.66 24.67
N ARG A 198 -9.91 -0.85 24.55
CA ARG A 198 -10.70 -0.71 23.32
C ARG A 198 -11.17 0.73 23.16
N VAL A 199 -11.23 1.19 21.92
CA VAL A 199 -11.79 2.49 21.52
C VAL A 199 -12.96 2.21 20.58
N ALA A 200 -14.15 2.65 20.97
CA ALA A 200 -15.36 2.51 20.16
C ALA A 200 -15.60 3.78 19.34
N LEU A 201 -15.97 3.61 18.08
CA LEU A 201 -16.35 4.67 17.16
C LEU A 201 -17.87 4.70 17.04
N TYR A 202 -18.45 5.89 17.13
CA TYR A 202 -19.89 6.11 17.06
C TYR A 202 -20.23 7.11 15.95
N ASP A 203 -21.41 6.94 15.32
CA ASP A 203 -21.99 7.96 14.44
C ASP A 203 -22.63 9.10 15.24
N ASP A 204 -23.12 10.13 14.54
CA ASP A 204 -23.82 11.28 15.14
C ASP A 204 -25.08 10.90 15.94
N LYS A 205 -25.69 9.76 15.62
CA LYS A 205 -26.87 9.20 16.30
C LYS A 205 -26.49 8.24 17.44
N LYS A 206 -25.20 8.15 17.78
CA LYS A 206 -24.62 7.24 18.79
C LYS A 206 -24.76 5.75 18.47
N ASN A 207 -24.87 5.40 17.18
CA ASN A 207 -24.76 4.01 16.76
C ASN A 207 -23.29 3.62 16.72
N LEU A 208 -22.95 2.42 17.22
CA LEU A 208 -21.59 1.89 17.17
C LEU A 208 -21.24 1.51 15.72
N ILE A 209 -20.25 2.17 15.13
CA ILE A 209 -19.79 1.93 13.76
C ILE A 209 -18.49 1.10 13.71
N GLY A 210 -17.77 0.99 14.83
CA GLY A 210 -16.57 0.16 14.90
C GLY A 210 -15.94 0.09 16.30
N ILE A 211 -15.14 -0.94 16.55
CA ILE A 211 -14.35 -1.09 17.78
C ILE A 211 -12.90 -1.37 17.38
N ALA A 212 -11.99 -0.48 17.81
CA ALA A 212 -10.56 -0.71 17.74
C ALA A 212 -10.08 -1.35 19.04
N THR A 213 -9.58 -2.58 18.97
CA THR A 213 -8.98 -3.29 20.11
C THR A 213 -7.48 -3.05 20.14
N LEU A 214 -6.94 -2.64 21.29
CA LEU A 214 -5.50 -2.48 21.51
C LEU A 214 -4.89 -3.84 21.88
N SER A 215 -3.73 -4.17 21.30
CA SER A 215 -3.02 -5.43 21.61
C SER A 215 -2.57 -5.48 23.07
N ASN A 216 -2.10 -4.35 23.59
CA ASN A 216 -1.71 -4.18 24.99
C ASN A 216 -2.55 -3.05 25.59
N PRO A 217 -3.36 -3.31 26.63
CA PRO A 217 -4.11 -2.27 27.32
C PRO A 217 -3.17 -1.23 27.93
N VAL A 218 -3.51 0.05 27.80
CA VAL A 218 -2.71 1.16 28.35
C VAL A 218 -3.30 1.59 29.68
N LEU A 219 -2.48 1.62 30.74
CA LEU A 219 -2.87 2.17 32.04
C LEU A 219 -3.14 3.67 31.89
N LYS A 220 -4.34 4.11 32.27
CA LYS A 220 -4.74 5.51 32.33
C LYS A 220 -4.81 5.96 33.79
N GLU A 221 -3.83 6.75 34.20
CA GLU A 221 -3.90 7.47 35.48
C GLU A 221 -4.72 8.76 35.35
N GLU A 222 -5.18 9.29 36.48
CA GLU A 222 -6.04 10.48 36.51
C GLU A 222 -5.34 11.73 35.97
N ASP A 223 -4.03 11.85 36.20
CA ASP A 223 -3.15 12.96 35.82
C ASP A 223 -2.58 12.85 34.40
N GLN A 224 -2.77 11.72 33.73
CA GLN A 224 -2.24 11.46 32.38
C GLN A 224 -3.20 11.90 31.27
N ASP A 225 -2.65 12.24 30.11
CA ASP A 225 -3.39 12.52 28.87
C ASP A 225 -2.96 11.52 27.79
N TYR A 226 -3.92 10.87 27.12
CA TYR A 226 -3.62 10.01 25.97
C TYR A 226 -4.41 10.44 24.74
N THR A 227 -3.78 10.27 23.57
CA THR A 227 -4.42 10.45 22.28
C THR A 227 -4.22 9.20 21.44
N PHE A 228 -5.31 8.62 20.96
CA PHE A 228 -5.31 7.47 20.07
C PHE A 228 -5.54 7.96 18.63
N LYS A 229 -4.61 7.62 17.74
CA LYS A 229 -4.74 7.85 16.30
C LYS A 229 -5.35 6.60 15.67
N LEU A 230 -6.57 6.73 15.13
CA LEU A 230 -7.22 5.68 14.36
C LEU A 230 -7.10 6.03 12.87
N LYS A 231 -6.69 5.04 12.08
CA LYS A 231 -6.67 5.10 10.62
C LYS A 231 -7.70 4.12 10.11
N LEU A 232 -8.71 4.61 9.40
CA LEU A 232 -9.73 3.80 8.75
C LEU A 232 -9.52 3.92 7.23
N ASP A 233 -9.30 2.78 6.58
CA ASP A 233 -9.27 2.71 5.12
C ASP A 233 -10.73 2.53 4.64
N ILE A 234 -11.20 3.43 3.78
CA ILE A 234 -12.58 3.52 3.24
C ILE A 234 -12.60 3.36 1.72
#